data_AF-A0A173MML2-F1
#
_entry.id   AF-A0A173MML2-F1
#
_cell.length_a   1.000
_cell.length_b   1.000
_cell.length_c   1.000
_cell.angle_alpha   90.00
_cell.angle_beta   90.00
_cell.angle_gamma   90.00
#
_symmetry.space_group_name_H-M   'P 1'
#
loop_
_entity.id
_entity.type
_entity.pdbx_description
1 polymer ?
#
loop_
_entity_poly.entity_id
_entity_poly.type
_entity_poly.pdbx_seq_one_letter_code
_entity_poly.pdbx_strand_id
1 'polypeptide(L)'
;MTRKKLYIPEEVKADIKKHISSKYPLALEGFFSASEEEDALTGDLGGTLRIKNQRVFVKDSQIETPGEWTWSINYHKFRGRGPGATENKLGADGIFELTLQIGNRVEKKSLLFQSKISWKDDPNILREAIKLTTWREAAFVLNFTPTEYEAIDLDTIIKSRGKRPSKINFTPLDQFIGENFLECIVGDIDLRYNATTRKLFWRTNDGQYVSTKFSIPQRIAIQINAPDLDTSNSKYREIKNEDIHNFRMNTSAEEILSLENNYSPNELKKARAAKALIYHSDAHSFGDKLLDELLKVRMQEINVAHDFLKSSIKE
;
A
#
# COMPACT_ATOMS: atom_id res chain seq x y z
N MET A 1 -4.01 0.23 -19.65
CA MET A 1 -2.61 0.67 -19.57
C MET A 1 -1.94 -0.09 -18.45
N THR A 2 -0.88 -0.85 -18.73
CA THR A 2 -0.18 -1.61 -17.70
C THR A 2 0.51 -0.66 -16.73
N ARG A 3 0.37 -0.93 -15.43
CA ARG A 3 1.02 -0.16 -14.37
C ARG A 3 2.54 -0.22 -14.55
N LYS A 4 3.21 0.93 -14.51
CA LYS A 4 4.68 0.97 -14.62
C LYS A 4 5.27 0.34 -13.36
N LYS A 5 6.05 -0.73 -13.53
CA LYS A 5 6.82 -1.34 -12.44
C LYS A 5 8.11 -0.54 -12.23
N LEU A 6 8.50 -0.37 -10.97
CA LEU A 6 9.80 0.19 -10.63
C LEU A 6 10.87 -0.85 -10.96
N TYR A 7 11.85 -0.48 -11.78
CA TYR A 7 13.02 -1.33 -11.97
C TYR A 7 14.00 -1.11 -10.81
N ILE A 8 14.35 -2.20 -10.14
CA ILE A 8 15.31 -2.21 -9.03
C ILE A 8 16.41 -3.21 -9.42
N PRO A 9 17.67 -2.78 -9.59
CA PRO A 9 18.79 -3.68 -9.86
C PRO A 9 18.99 -4.70 -8.75
N GLU A 10 19.50 -5.88 -9.09
CA GLU A 10 19.68 -6.97 -8.13
C GLU A 10 20.65 -6.60 -7.01
N GLU A 11 21.70 -5.81 -7.28
CA GLU A 11 22.62 -5.33 -6.25
C GLU A 11 21.91 -4.41 -5.25
N VAL A 12 21.00 -3.55 -5.73
CA VAL A 12 20.20 -2.67 -4.87
C VAL A 12 19.19 -3.50 -4.06
N LYS A 13 18.51 -4.47 -4.68
CA LYS A 13 17.60 -5.39 -3.97
C LYS A 13 18.32 -6.17 -2.88
N ALA A 14 19.50 -6.71 -3.19
CA ALA A 14 20.31 -7.47 -2.24
C ALA A 14 20.73 -6.61 -1.04
N ASP A 15 21.14 -5.36 -1.28
CA ASP A 15 21.51 -4.42 -0.22
C ASP A 15 20.31 -4.04 0.66
N ILE A 16 19.14 -3.81 0.06
CA ILE A 16 17.89 -3.56 0.81
C ILE A 16 17.49 -4.80 1.64
N LYS A 17 17.50 -6.00 1.05
CA LYS A 17 17.20 -7.26 1.75
C LYS A 17 18.12 -7.45 2.94
N LYS A 18 19.43 -7.23 2.77
CA LYS A 18 20.41 -7.29 3.85
C LYS A 18 20.09 -6.30 4.97
N HIS A 19 19.73 -5.06 4.64
CA HIS A 19 19.31 -4.07 5.64
C HIS A 19 18.09 -4.56 6.42
N ILE A 20 17.02 -4.98 5.73
CA ILE A 20 15.79 -5.48 6.35
C ILE A 20 16.09 -6.67 7.27
N SER A 21 16.79 -7.71 6.79
CA SER A 21 17.13 -8.89 7.58
C SER A 21 18.00 -8.56 8.79
N SER A 22 18.84 -7.53 8.71
CA SER A 22 19.67 -7.09 9.85
C SER A 22 18.90 -6.26 10.89
N LYS A 23 17.86 -5.54 10.47
CA LYS A 23 17.11 -4.60 11.32
C LYS A 23 15.83 -5.19 11.88
N TYR A 24 15.19 -6.09 11.16
CA TYR A 24 13.93 -6.69 11.56
C TYR A 24 14.00 -7.42 12.92
N PRO A 25 15.04 -8.20 13.25
CA PRO A 25 15.17 -8.79 14.59
C PRO A 25 15.19 -7.76 15.72
N LEU A 26 15.79 -6.58 15.50
CA LEU A 26 15.83 -5.50 16.49
C LEU A 26 14.44 -4.90 16.73
N ALA A 27 13.61 -4.79 15.70
CA ALA A 27 12.22 -4.36 15.86
C ALA A 27 11.41 -5.40 16.66
N LEU A 28 11.64 -6.69 16.43
CA LEU A 28 11.00 -7.76 17.20
C LEU A 28 11.41 -7.72 18.69
N GLU A 29 12.70 -7.49 18.99
CA GLU A 29 13.19 -7.30 20.37
C GLU A 29 12.49 -6.12 21.07
N GLY A 30 12.19 -5.05 20.32
CA GLY A 30 11.44 -3.88 20.81
C GLY A 30 9.97 -4.14 21.13
N PHE A 31 9.42 -5.30 20.76
CA PHE A 31 7.98 -5.56 20.88
C PHE A 31 7.46 -5.32 22.30
N PHE A 32 8.04 -5.97 23.31
CA PHE A 32 7.53 -5.88 24.68
C PHE A 32 7.64 -4.46 25.25
N SER A 33 8.63 -3.68 24.82
CA SER A 33 8.81 -2.29 25.26
C SER A 33 7.83 -1.31 24.61
N ALA A 34 7.28 -1.63 23.43
CA ALA A 34 6.38 -0.76 22.68
C ALA A 34 4.93 -1.29 22.57
N SER A 35 4.65 -2.52 23.03
CA SER A 35 3.36 -3.21 22.81
C SER A 35 2.14 -2.65 23.55
N GLU A 36 2.32 -1.65 24.41
CA GLU A 36 1.19 -1.00 25.10
C GLU A 36 0.28 -0.24 24.13
N GLU A 37 0.85 0.33 23.05
CA GLU A 37 0.12 1.07 22.04
C GLU A 37 0.56 0.68 20.63
N GLU A 38 -0.40 0.49 19.72
CA GLU A 38 -0.14 0.16 18.32
C GLU A 38 0.70 1.24 17.62
N ASP A 39 0.46 2.50 17.99
CA ASP A 39 1.22 3.67 17.55
C ASP A 39 2.70 3.56 17.90
N ALA A 40 3.01 3.05 19.09
CA ALA A 40 4.38 2.91 19.57
C ALA A 40 5.11 1.80 18.81
N LEU A 41 4.48 0.63 18.60
CA LEU A 41 5.05 -0.45 17.78
C LEU A 41 5.27 -0.03 16.34
N THR A 42 4.30 0.65 15.74
CA THR A 42 4.44 1.19 14.37
C THR A 42 5.58 2.20 14.29
N GLY A 43 5.71 3.05 15.32
CA GLY A 43 6.79 4.02 15.45
C GLY A 43 8.17 3.37 15.57
N ASP A 44 8.28 2.32 16.39
CA ASP A 44 9.50 1.56 16.63
C ASP A 44 9.95 0.79 15.38
N LEU A 45 9.06 0.00 14.77
CA LEU A 45 9.32 -0.69 13.51
C LEU A 45 9.78 0.28 12.42
N GLY A 46 9.01 1.36 12.23
CA GLY A 46 9.33 2.36 11.23
C GLY A 46 10.67 3.06 11.51
N GLY A 47 10.96 3.36 12.77
CA GLY A 47 12.23 3.94 13.20
C GLY A 47 13.42 3.03 12.95
N THR A 48 13.24 1.72 13.20
CA THR A 48 14.25 0.68 13.03
C THR A 48 14.55 0.36 11.57
N LEU A 49 13.51 0.30 10.72
CA LEU A 49 13.68 0.05 9.29
C LEU A 49 14.08 1.30 8.48
N ARG A 50 13.80 2.50 8.98
CA ARG A 50 14.14 3.74 8.29
C ARG A 50 15.66 3.86 8.11
N ILE A 51 16.07 4.18 6.89
CA ILE A 51 17.48 4.41 6.57
C ILE A 51 17.60 5.59 5.60
N LYS A 52 18.62 6.42 5.83
CA LYS A 52 18.97 7.52 4.91
C LYS A 52 19.58 6.94 3.62
N ASN A 53 19.84 7.81 2.66
CA ASN A 53 20.49 7.49 1.40
C ASN A 53 21.70 6.54 1.57
N GLN A 54 21.57 5.33 1.02
CA GLN A 54 22.61 4.35 0.85
C GLN A 54 23.03 4.33 -0.62
N ARG A 55 24.32 4.12 -0.89
CA ARG A 55 24.88 4.10 -2.25
C ARG A 55 25.30 2.69 -2.61
N VAL A 56 24.90 2.25 -3.79
CA VAL A 56 25.24 0.93 -4.34
C VAL A 56 25.74 1.13 -5.76
N PHE A 57 26.89 0.55 -6.08
CA PHE A 57 27.39 0.54 -7.44
C PHE A 57 26.79 -0.64 -8.21
N VAL A 58 26.02 -0.34 -9.25
CA VAL A 58 25.35 -1.34 -10.10
C VAL A 58 26.23 -1.60 -11.32
N LYS A 59 26.64 -2.85 -11.50
CA LYS A 59 27.58 -3.25 -12.55
C LYS A 59 26.86 -3.57 -13.85
N ASP A 60 25.72 -4.24 -13.75
CA ASP A 60 24.95 -4.72 -14.90
C ASP A 60 23.49 -4.27 -14.76
N SER A 61 23.18 -3.07 -15.26
CA SER A 61 21.80 -2.58 -15.33
C SER A 61 21.20 -2.89 -16.70
N GLN A 62 20.02 -3.49 -16.71
CA GLN A 62 19.30 -3.83 -17.95
C GLN A 62 18.69 -2.59 -18.63
N ILE A 63 18.57 -1.47 -17.91
CA ILE A 63 17.83 -0.28 -18.34
C ILE A 63 18.75 0.94 -18.48
N GLU A 64 19.86 0.98 -17.75
CA GLU A 64 20.75 2.16 -17.68
C GLU A 64 22.22 1.76 -17.71
N THR A 65 23.10 2.72 -17.97
CA THR A 65 24.55 2.49 -17.88
C THR A 65 24.96 2.11 -16.45
N PRO A 66 26.01 1.27 -16.28
CA PRO A 66 26.59 0.99 -14.97
C PRO A 66 26.88 2.29 -14.20
N GLY A 67 26.65 2.30 -12.89
CA GLY A 67 26.80 3.53 -12.11
C GLY A 67 26.34 3.44 -10.66
N GLU A 68 26.43 4.59 -9.97
CA GLU A 68 26.01 4.73 -8.57
C GLU A 68 24.49 4.93 -8.50
N TRP A 69 23.83 4.03 -7.78
CA TRP A 69 22.44 4.12 -7.38
C TRP A 69 22.36 4.53 -5.93
N THR A 70 21.40 5.40 -5.61
CA THR A 70 21.11 5.77 -4.23
C THR A 70 19.73 5.27 -3.84
N TRP A 71 19.58 4.64 -2.68
CA TRP A 71 18.29 4.19 -2.17
C TRP A 71 18.06 4.60 -0.71
N SER A 72 16.80 4.74 -0.31
CA SER A 72 16.43 4.96 1.10
C SER A 72 15.03 4.39 1.39
N ILE A 73 14.79 4.04 2.66
CA ILE A 73 13.47 3.64 3.14
C ILE A 73 13.00 4.69 4.15
N ASN A 74 11.81 5.22 3.91
CA ASN A 74 11.10 6.08 4.82
C ASN A 74 9.76 5.44 5.20
N TYR A 75 9.21 5.90 6.32
CA TYR A 75 7.83 5.62 6.70
C TYR A 75 7.18 6.92 7.18
N HIS A 76 5.89 7.01 6.98
CA HIS A 76 5.09 8.08 7.55
C HIS A 76 3.84 7.50 8.18
N LYS A 77 3.67 7.77 9.48
CA LYS A 77 2.39 7.56 10.15
C LYS A 77 1.44 8.69 9.77
N PHE A 78 0.22 8.34 9.37
CA PHE A 78 -0.87 9.28 9.31
C PHE A 78 -1.32 9.62 10.73
N ARG A 79 -1.57 10.91 10.99
CA ARG A 79 -2.00 11.37 12.31
C ARG A 79 -3.30 12.12 12.12
N GLY A 80 -4.41 11.48 12.48
CA GLY A 80 -5.71 12.14 12.63
C GLY A 80 -6.44 11.61 13.85
N ARG A 81 -6.82 12.50 14.78
CA ARG A 81 -7.72 12.15 15.88
C ARG A 81 -9.09 12.78 15.65
N GLY A 82 -10.13 12.04 16.05
CA GLY A 82 -11.51 12.53 16.13
C GLY A 82 -12.39 12.24 14.90
N PRO A 83 -13.68 12.58 14.99
CA PRO A 83 -14.65 12.41 13.91
C PRO A 83 -14.21 13.19 12.67
N GLY A 84 -14.07 12.51 11.53
CA GLY A 84 -13.67 13.13 10.26
C GLY A 84 -12.16 13.16 9.99
N ALA A 85 -11.33 12.55 10.84
CA ALA A 85 -9.94 12.30 10.51
C ALA A 85 -9.81 11.57 9.16
N THR A 86 -8.92 12.05 8.28
CA THR A 86 -8.67 11.45 6.97
C THR A 86 -8.28 9.97 7.09
N GLU A 87 -7.56 9.61 8.16
CA GLU A 87 -7.22 8.24 8.56
C GLU A 87 -8.46 7.34 8.63
N ASN A 88 -9.54 7.79 9.28
CA ASN A 88 -10.81 7.05 9.37
C ASN A 88 -11.50 6.86 8.01
N LYS A 89 -11.22 7.75 7.04
CA LYS A 89 -11.75 7.63 5.67
C LYS A 89 -10.90 6.67 4.84
N LEU A 90 -9.57 6.73 4.99
CA LEU A 90 -8.64 5.86 4.26
C LEU A 90 -8.69 4.42 4.74
N GLY A 91 -8.78 4.21 6.05
CA GLY A 91 -8.57 2.90 6.69
C GLY A 91 -7.09 2.49 6.73
N ALA A 92 -6.16 3.44 6.76
CA ALA A 92 -4.72 3.19 6.82
C ALA A 92 -4.09 4.03 7.92
N ASP A 93 -3.17 3.45 8.70
CA ASP A 93 -2.42 4.16 9.74
C ASP A 93 -1.14 4.79 9.21
N GLY A 94 -0.64 4.33 8.06
CA GLY A 94 0.59 4.87 7.49
C GLY A 94 0.96 4.35 6.11
N ILE A 95 2.16 4.73 5.72
CA ILE A 95 2.75 4.43 4.42
C ILE A 95 4.25 4.14 4.55
N PHE A 96 4.70 3.04 3.94
CA PHE A 96 6.11 2.77 3.67
C PHE A 96 6.48 3.35 2.31
N GLU A 97 7.70 3.90 2.18
CA GLU A 97 8.18 4.48 0.94
C GLU A 97 9.65 4.08 0.69
N LEU A 98 9.89 3.40 -0.44
CA LEU A 98 11.22 3.23 -1.02
C LEU A 98 11.46 4.37 -1.99
N THR A 99 12.59 5.06 -1.83
CA THR A 99 13.07 6.04 -2.81
C THR A 99 14.31 5.49 -3.49
N LEU A 100 14.33 5.50 -4.82
CA LEU A 100 15.49 5.22 -5.66
C LEU A 100 15.88 6.49 -6.40
N GLN A 101 17.17 6.79 -6.41
CA GLN A 101 17.75 7.91 -7.15
C GLN A 101 18.88 7.41 -8.05
N ILE A 102 18.82 7.82 -9.31
CA ILE A 102 19.79 7.45 -10.36
C ILE A 102 20.10 8.72 -11.15
N GLY A 103 21.32 9.24 -10.99
CA GLY A 103 21.65 10.59 -11.44
C GLY A 103 20.65 11.62 -10.91
N ASN A 104 19.91 12.24 -11.83
CA ASN A 104 18.89 13.26 -11.53
C ASN A 104 17.46 12.70 -11.44
N ARG A 105 17.24 11.41 -11.75
CA ARG A 105 15.92 10.78 -11.65
C ARG A 105 15.70 10.31 -10.22
N VAL A 106 14.55 10.66 -9.66
CA VAL A 106 14.07 10.12 -8.38
C VAL A 106 12.77 9.39 -8.64
N GLU A 107 12.75 8.09 -8.35
CA GLU A 107 11.55 7.27 -8.39
C GLU A 107 11.21 6.83 -6.97
N LYS A 108 9.91 6.74 -6.70
CA LYS A 108 9.39 6.34 -5.41
C LYS A 108 8.45 5.18 -5.61
N LYS A 109 8.36 4.32 -4.60
CA LYS A 109 7.37 3.27 -4.52
C LYS A 109 6.85 3.21 -3.11
N SER A 110 5.54 3.12 -2.97
CA SER A 110 4.90 3.18 -1.66
C SER A 110 3.89 2.08 -1.43
N LEU A 111 3.62 1.84 -0.15
CA LEU A 111 2.71 0.82 0.33
C LEU A 111 1.98 1.33 1.58
N LEU A 112 0.65 1.39 1.52
CA LEU A 112 -0.19 1.71 2.69
C LEU A 112 -0.26 0.50 3.62
N PHE A 113 -0.43 0.78 4.90
CA PHE A 113 -0.70 -0.26 5.88
C PHE A 113 -1.72 0.18 6.92
N GLN A 114 -2.48 -0.79 7.42
CA GLN A 114 -3.22 -0.72 8.67
C GLN A 114 -2.54 -1.65 9.67
N SER A 115 -2.14 -1.14 10.82
CA SER A 115 -1.58 -1.93 11.92
C SER A 115 -2.66 -2.56 12.79
N LYS A 116 -2.31 -3.66 13.45
CA LYS A 116 -2.98 -4.27 14.62
C LYS A 116 -1.98 -4.95 15.53
N ILE A 117 -2.32 -5.08 16.82
CA ILE A 117 -1.54 -5.90 17.77
C ILE A 117 -2.29 -7.19 18.08
N SER A 118 -1.73 -8.33 17.66
CA SER A 118 -2.14 -9.68 18.04
C SER A 118 -3.66 -9.91 18.01
N TRP A 119 -4.34 -9.31 17.03
CA TRP A 119 -5.79 -9.34 16.97
C TRP A 119 -6.30 -10.76 16.72
N LYS A 120 -7.53 -11.06 17.15
CA LYS A 120 -8.16 -12.37 16.95
C LYS A 120 -9.41 -12.26 16.10
N ASP A 121 -10.27 -11.31 16.44
CA ASP A 121 -11.48 -10.97 15.71
C ASP A 121 -11.71 -9.47 15.92
N ASP A 122 -11.68 -8.69 14.85
CA ASP A 122 -11.92 -7.25 14.90
C ASP A 122 -12.81 -6.84 13.72
N PRO A 123 -14.10 -6.57 13.95
CA PRO A 123 -14.97 -6.08 12.89
C PRO A 123 -14.49 -4.75 12.28
N ASN A 124 -13.71 -3.94 12.99
CA ASN A 124 -13.20 -2.69 12.44
C ASN A 124 -12.09 -2.92 11.41
N ILE A 125 -11.24 -3.94 11.60
CA ILE A 125 -10.21 -4.29 10.60
C ILE A 125 -10.83 -4.68 9.27
N LEU A 126 -12.01 -5.31 9.28
CA LEU A 126 -12.75 -5.64 8.07
C LEU A 126 -13.20 -4.36 7.35
N ARG A 127 -13.69 -3.36 8.10
CA ARG A 127 -14.12 -2.06 7.56
C ARG A 127 -12.94 -1.29 6.99
N GLU A 128 -11.81 -1.28 7.70
CA GLU A 128 -10.55 -0.66 7.28
C GLU A 128 -10.01 -1.33 6.00
N ALA A 129 -9.98 -2.66 5.97
CA ALA A 129 -9.56 -3.43 4.81
C ALA A 129 -10.43 -3.13 3.58
N ILE A 130 -11.76 -3.02 3.73
CA ILE A 130 -12.67 -2.65 2.64
C ILE A 130 -12.37 -1.25 2.11
N LYS A 131 -12.12 -0.26 2.98
CA LYS A 131 -11.74 1.11 2.55
C LYS A 131 -10.41 1.11 1.79
N LEU A 132 -9.43 0.35 2.29
CA LEU A 132 -8.12 0.17 1.67
C LEU A 132 -8.17 -0.48 0.28
N THR A 133 -9.28 -1.14 -0.11
CA THR A 133 -9.43 -1.72 -1.46
C THR A 133 -9.30 -0.68 -2.58
N THR A 134 -9.43 0.61 -2.25
CA THR A 134 -9.12 1.75 -3.14
C THR A 134 -7.66 1.73 -3.62
N TRP A 135 -6.76 1.14 -2.84
CA TRP A 135 -5.34 0.92 -3.14
C TRP A 135 -4.96 -0.54 -2.93
N ARG A 136 -5.84 -1.49 -3.26
CA ARG A 136 -5.66 -2.92 -2.94
C ARG A 136 -4.28 -3.48 -3.30
N GLU A 137 -3.73 -3.09 -4.45
CA GLU A 137 -2.42 -3.56 -4.96
C GLU A 137 -1.22 -2.88 -4.28
N ALA A 138 -1.49 -1.89 -3.44
CA ALA A 138 -0.52 -1.09 -2.69
C ALA A 138 -0.93 -0.88 -1.24
N ALA A 139 -1.65 -1.85 -0.66
CA ALA A 139 -2.07 -1.82 0.73
C ALA A 139 -2.05 -3.23 1.35
N PHE A 140 -1.79 -3.31 2.65
CA PHE A 140 -1.84 -4.55 3.42
C PHE A 140 -2.20 -4.27 4.88
N VAL A 141 -2.45 -5.34 5.64
CA VAL A 141 -2.59 -5.28 7.10
C VAL A 141 -1.29 -5.80 7.73
N LEU A 142 -0.74 -5.00 8.65
CA LEU A 142 0.41 -5.34 9.47
C LEU A 142 -0.07 -5.78 10.85
N ASN A 143 0.23 -7.01 11.24
CA ASN A 143 -0.05 -7.50 12.59
C ASN A 143 1.22 -7.71 13.39
N PHE A 144 1.29 -7.06 14.54
CA PHE A 144 2.37 -7.23 15.50
C PHE A 144 2.06 -8.40 16.43
N THR A 145 2.94 -9.39 16.45
CA THR A 145 2.94 -10.46 17.47
C THR A 145 4.28 -10.47 18.21
N PRO A 146 4.35 -11.11 19.39
CA PRO A 146 5.60 -11.22 20.13
C PRO A 146 6.71 -11.98 19.41
N THR A 147 6.37 -12.84 18.45
CA THR A 147 7.33 -13.72 17.77
C THR A 147 7.67 -13.28 16.35
N GLU A 148 6.73 -12.61 15.69
CA GLU A 148 6.86 -12.16 14.30
C GLU A 148 5.87 -11.04 13.99
N TYR A 149 6.21 -10.19 13.02
CA TYR A 149 5.27 -9.25 12.42
C TYR A 149 4.76 -9.83 11.11
N GLU A 150 3.44 -9.85 10.96
CA GLU A 150 2.76 -10.56 9.88
C GLU A 150 2.19 -9.54 8.89
N ALA A 151 2.49 -9.69 7.61
CA ALA A 151 1.88 -8.95 6.52
C ALA A 151 0.79 -9.79 5.87
N ILE A 152 -0.41 -9.20 5.75
CA ILE A 152 -1.62 -9.92 5.32
C ILE A 152 -2.33 -9.10 4.26
N ASP A 153 -2.66 -9.74 3.14
CA ASP A 153 -3.37 -9.10 2.05
C ASP A 153 -4.83 -8.81 2.43
N LEU A 154 -5.40 -7.77 1.81
CA LEU A 154 -6.75 -7.31 2.13
C LEU A 154 -7.81 -8.37 1.80
N ASP A 155 -7.62 -9.16 0.75
CA ASP A 155 -8.60 -10.16 0.33
C ASP A 155 -8.72 -11.27 1.39
N THR A 156 -7.60 -11.66 2.02
CA THR A 156 -7.58 -12.60 3.14
C THR A 156 -8.37 -12.06 4.34
N ILE A 157 -8.19 -10.79 4.69
CA ILE A 157 -8.93 -10.14 5.81
C ILE A 157 -10.43 -10.05 5.52
N ILE A 158 -10.79 -9.68 4.28
CA ILE A 158 -12.20 -9.58 3.87
C ILE A 158 -12.84 -10.98 3.86
N LYS A 159 -12.15 -11.97 3.30
CA LYS A 159 -12.60 -13.37 3.27
C LYS A 159 -12.79 -13.96 4.68
N SER A 160 -11.89 -13.64 5.61
CA SER A 160 -12.00 -14.09 7.01
C SER A 160 -12.99 -13.26 7.83
N ARG A 161 -13.56 -12.21 7.24
CA ARG A 161 -14.49 -11.28 7.88
C ARG A 161 -13.90 -10.62 9.14
N GLY A 162 -12.65 -10.18 9.05
CA GLY A 162 -11.94 -9.50 10.14
C GLY A 162 -11.35 -10.44 11.20
N LYS A 163 -11.61 -11.74 11.11
CA LYS A 163 -10.94 -12.74 11.95
C LYS A 163 -9.48 -12.88 11.52
N ARG A 164 -8.59 -13.08 12.50
CA ARG A 164 -7.19 -13.38 12.20
C ARG A 164 -7.14 -14.70 11.42
N PRO A 165 -6.55 -14.70 10.22
CA PRO A 165 -6.49 -15.90 9.41
C PRO A 165 -5.54 -16.93 10.03
N SER A 166 -5.65 -18.20 9.63
CA SER A 166 -4.71 -19.23 10.07
C SER A 166 -3.29 -18.93 9.59
N LYS A 167 -2.28 -19.51 10.26
CA LYS A 167 -0.84 -19.25 10.00
C LYS A 167 -0.38 -19.41 8.55
N ILE A 168 -1.14 -20.13 7.72
CA ILE A 168 -0.80 -20.39 6.32
C ILE A 168 -1.11 -19.17 5.42
N ASN A 169 -1.90 -18.20 5.90
CA ASN A 169 -2.37 -17.08 5.08
C ASN A 169 -1.76 -15.73 5.48
N PHE A 170 -0.54 -15.73 6.03
CA PHE A 170 0.23 -14.52 6.23
C PHE A 170 1.67 -14.72 5.74
N THR A 171 2.36 -13.62 5.50
CA THR A 171 3.79 -13.60 5.17
C THR A 171 4.53 -12.83 6.26
N PRO A 172 5.66 -13.32 6.80
CA PRO A 172 6.53 -12.53 7.67
C PRO A 172 6.87 -11.19 7.02
N LEU A 173 6.85 -10.09 7.79
CA LEU A 173 6.96 -8.75 7.23
C LEU A 173 8.28 -8.52 6.47
N ASP A 174 9.39 -9.06 6.98
CA ASP A 174 10.69 -8.98 6.33
C ASP A 174 10.70 -9.68 4.97
N GLN A 175 10.11 -10.86 4.88
CA GLN A 175 9.90 -11.58 3.63
C GLN A 175 8.96 -10.81 2.70
N PHE A 176 7.85 -10.29 3.22
CA PHE A 176 6.88 -9.54 2.41
C PHE A 176 7.48 -8.26 1.82
N ILE A 177 8.26 -7.50 2.58
CA ILE A 177 8.96 -6.32 2.06
C ILE A 177 10.08 -6.76 1.11
N GLY A 178 10.90 -7.74 1.51
CA GLY A 178 12.06 -8.19 0.74
C GLY A 178 11.73 -8.89 -0.58
N GLU A 179 10.62 -9.60 -0.66
CA GLU A 179 10.21 -10.37 -1.83
C GLU A 179 9.04 -9.67 -2.54
N ASN A 180 7.90 -9.50 -1.89
CA ASN A 180 6.70 -9.01 -2.61
C ASN A 180 6.83 -7.53 -2.97
N PHE A 181 7.31 -6.70 -2.05
CA PHE A 181 7.45 -5.27 -2.31
C PHE A 181 8.66 -4.97 -3.20
N LEU A 182 9.82 -5.61 -3.05
CA LEU A 182 10.95 -5.34 -3.96
C LEU A 182 10.75 -5.92 -5.36
N GLU A 183 10.08 -7.07 -5.51
CA GLU A 183 9.79 -7.69 -6.82
C GLU A 183 8.60 -7.04 -7.55
N CYS A 184 8.04 -5.96 -7.01
CA CYS A 184 6.91 -5.26 -7.62
C CYS A 184 5.66 -6.10 -7.82
N ILE A 185 5.44 -7.04 -6.90
CA ILE A 185 4.17 -7.75 -6.73
C ILE A 185 3.17 -6.84 -6.01
N VAL A 186 3.62 -6.10 -4.98
CA VAL A 186 2.80 -5.11 -4.24
C VAL A 186 3.45 -3.74 -4.20
N GLY A 187 2.65 -2.70 -3.89
CA GLY A 187 3.08 -1.30 -3.77
C GLY A 187 3.10 -0.58 -5.11
N ASP A 188 2.95 0.75 -5.14
CA ASP A 188 2.72 1.52 -6.37
C ASP A 188 3.67 2.73 -6.48
N ILE A 189 4.03 3.14 -7.70
CA ILE A 189 4.98 4.24 -7.95
C ILE A 189 4.31 5.62 -8.09
N ASP A 190 3.02 5.65 -8.43
CA ASP A 190 2.22 6.86 -8.50
C ASP A 190 1.62 7.20 -7.12
N LEU A 191 1.51 6.21 -6.23
CA LEU A 191 1.17 6.39 -4.81
C LEU A 191 2.33 7.01 -4.04
N ARG A 192 2.09 8.16 -3.40
CA ARG A 192 3.12 8.84 -2.58
C ARG A 192 2.50 9.77 -1.55
N TYR A 193 3.20 9.97 -0.44
CA TYR A 193 2.79 10.91 0.59
C TYR A 193 3.81 12.03 0.76
N ASN A 194 3.34 13.28 0.74
CA ASN A 194 4.17 14.43 1.09
C ASN A 194 3.84 14.88 2.51
N ALA A 195 4.73 14.63 3.46
CA ALA A 195 4.54 14.99 4.86
C ALA A 195 4.48 16.50 5.11
N THR A 196 5.14 17.32 4.28
CA THR A 196 5.15 18.78 4.39
C THR A 196 3.78 19.35 4.01
N THR A 197 3.25 18.95 2.86
CA THR A 197 1.92 19.40 2.39
C THR A 197 0.77 18.56 2.95
N ARG A 198 1.09 17.42 3.58
CA ARG A 198 0.16 16.42 4.11
C ARG A 198 -0.82 15.92 3.07
N LYS A 199 -0.29 15.62 1.89
CA LYS A 199 -1.10 15.16 0.77
C LYS A 199 -0.70 13.75 0.39
N LEU A 200 -1.68 12.87 0.28
CA LEU A 200 -1.53 11.58 -0.41
C LEU A 200 -1.90 11.79 -1.87
N PHE A 201 -1.03 11.36 -2.77
CA PHE A 201 -1.21 11.45 -4.21
C PHE A 201 -1.27 10.04 -4.79
N TRP A 202 -2.08 9.86 -5.83
CA TRP A 202 -2.09 8.63 -6.63
C TRP A 202 -2.62 8.92 -8.03
N ARG A 203 -2.43 7.95 -8.92
CA ARG A 203 -3.04 7.94 -10.25
C ARG A 203 -4.26 7.04 -10.25
N THR A 204 -5.34 7.47 -10.88
CA THR A 204 -6.62 6.76 -10.93
C THR A 204 -6.73 5.85 -12.15
N ASN A 205 -7.70 4.94 -12.17
CA ASN A 205 -7.98 4.04 -13.31
C ASN A 205 -8.24 4.77 -14.63
N ASP A 206 -8.82 5.97 -14.60
CA ASP A 206 -9.03 6.83 -15.77
C ASP A 206 -7.79 7.67 -16.13
N GLY A 207 -6.68 7.45 -15.43
CA GLY A 207 -5.38 8.07 -15.69
C GLY A 207 -5.21 9.46 -15.08
N GLN A 208 -6.19 9.99 -14.34
CA GLN A 208 -6.07 11.26 -13.64
C GLN A 208 -5.09 11.16 -12.46
N TYR A 209 -4.37 12.24 -12.22
CA TYR A 209 -3.56 12.39 -11.01
C TYR A 209 -4.39 13.16 -9.98
N VAL A 210 -4.64 12.53 -8.83
CA VAL A 210 -5.46 13.13 -7.75
C VAL A 210 -4.67 13.21 -6.46
N SER A 211 -5.15 14.03 -5.52
CA SER A 211 -4.61 14.10 -4.18
C SER A 211 -5.66 14.40 -3.13
N THR A 212 -5.46 13.92 -1.91
CA THR A 212 -6.28 14.30 -0.76
C THR A 212 -5.40 14.81 0.39
N LYS A 213 -5.94 15.72 1.20
CA LYS A 213 -5.21 16.41 2.26
C LYS A 213 -5.62 15.94 3.65
N PHE A 214 -4.63 15.66 4.50
CA PHE A 214 -4.84 15.28 5.89
C PHE A 214 -4.97 16.53 6.77
N SER A 215 -6.09 16.62 7.50
CA SER A 215 -6.32 17.63 8.53
C SER A 215 -5.74 17.19 9.87
N ILE A 216 -4.84 17.99 10.46
CA ILE A 216 -4.40 17.81 11.86
C ILE A 216 -4.97 18.98 12.66
N PRO A 217 -5.91 18.76 13.60
CA PRO A 217 -6.60 19.83 14.32
C PRO A 217 -5.69 20.67 15.24
N GLN A 218 -4.58 20.11 15.73
CA GLN A 218 -3.71 20.76 16.70
C GLN A 218 -2.28 20.80 16.17
N ARG A 219 -1.74 22.00 15.92
CA ARG A 219 -0.33 22.19 15.58
C ARG A 219 0.14 23.60 15.94
N ILE A 220 1.34 23.68 16.51
CA ILE A 220 2.17 24.87 16.47
C ILE A 220 3.05 24.78 15.21
N ALA A 221 2.94 25.74 14.29
CA ALA A 221 3.80 25.84 13.12
C ALA A 221 4.61 27.14 13.18
N ILE A 222 5.93 27.04 12.96
CA ILE A 222 6.76 28.19 12.61
C ILE A 222 6.80 28.19 11.08
N GLN A 223 6.13 29.17 10.45
CA GLN A 223 6.16 29.35 9.00
C GLN A 223 7.33 30.28 8.63
N ILE A 224 8.23 29.77 7.79
CA ILE A 224 9.27 30.56 7.14
C ILE A 224 8.88 30.65 5.67
N ASN A 225 8.49 31.84 5.22
CA ASN A 225 8.15 32.07 3.82
C ASN A 225 9.43 32.40 3.05
N ALA A 226 9.90 31.46 2.22
CA ALA A 226 10.85 31.76 1.17
C ALA A 226 10.12 32.45 0.00
N PRO A 227 10.78 33.31 -0.80
CA PRO A 227 10.17 33.90 -2.00
C PRO A 227 9.64 32.80 -2.94
N ASP A 228 8.41 32.98 -3.42
CA ASP A 228 7.66 32.00 -4.20
C ASP A 228 8.44 31.52 -5.43
N LEU A 229 8.89 30.26 -5.38
CA LEU A 229 9.08 29.49 -6.59
C LEU A 229 7.68 29.04 -7.01
N ASP A 230 7.18 29.60 -8.10
CA ASP A 230 5.89 29.29 -8.69
C ASP A 230 5.73 27.76 -8.90
N THR A 231 5.12 27.11 -7.91
CA THR A 231 4.83 25.66 -7.88
C THR A 231 3.37 25.38 -8.25
N SER A 232 2.67 26.39 -8.79
CA SER A 232 1.21 26.36 -9.00
C SER A 232 0.73 25.40 -10.08
N ASN A 233 1.61 24.81 -10.90
CA ASN A 233 1.25 23.75 -11.86
C ASN A 233 1.25 22.35 -11.24
N SER A 234 0.53 22.18 -10.13
CA SER A 234 0.22 20.84 -9.62
C SER A 234 -0.62 20.11 -10.66
N LYS A 235 -0.03 19.15 -11.38
CA LYS A 235 -0.74 18.17 -12.24
C LYS A 235 -1.83 17.36 -11.50
N TYR A 236 -1.94 17.53 -10.17
CA TYR A 236 -2.84 16.78 -9.31
C TYR A 236 -4.10 17.58 -9.00
N ARG A 237 -5.26 16.97 -9.25
CA ARG A 237 -6.56 17.46 -8.79
C ARG A 237 -6.72 17.15 -7.30
N GLU A 238 -6.84 18.17 -6.46
CA GLU A 238 -7.20 17.98 -5.05
C GLU A 238 -8.68 17.59 -4.96
N ILE A 239 -8.96 16.47 -4.30
CA ILE A 239 -10.30 15.93 -4.06
C ILE A 239 -10.64 15.99 -2.58
N LYS A 240 -11.93 15.95 -2.24
CA LYS A 240 -12.37 15.93 -0.84
C LYS A 240 -12.20 14.53 -0.24
N ASN A 241 -12.09 14.46 1.09
CA ASN A 241 -11.86 13.19 1.79
C ASN A 241 -13.03 12.20 1.62
N GLU A 242 -14.24 12.70 1.51
CA GLU A 242 -15.47 11.95 1.23
C GLU A 242 -15.51 11.36 -0.18
N ASP A 243 -14.78 11.95 -1.12
CA ASP A 243 -14.76 11.51 -2.52
C ASP A 243 -13.64 10.52 -2.81
N ILE A 244 -12.73 10.27 -1.86
CA ILE A 244 -11.53 9.44 -2.03
C ILE A 244 -11.82 8.14 -2.78
N HIS A 245 -12.88 7.44 -2.38
CA HIS A 245 -13.17 6.12 -2.92
C HIS A 245 -13.82 6.11 -4.31
N ASN A 246 -14.25 7.28 -4.80
CA ASN A 246 -14.69 7.47 -6.18
C ASN A 246 -13.49 7.47 -7.15
N PHE A 247 -12.26 7.58 -6.63
CA PHE A 247 -11.03 7.68 -7.40
C PHE A 247 -10.14 6.46 -7.13
N ARG A 248 -10.54 5.29 -7.64
CA ARG A 248 -9.76 4.04 -7.54
C ARG A 248 -8.35 4.20 -8.13
N MET A 249 -7.31 3.84 -7.37
CA MET A 249 -5.93 3.74 -7.86
C MET A 249 -5.83 2.84 -9.10
N ASN A 250 -5.06 3.30 -10.09
CA ASN A 250 -4.83 2.61 -11.35
C ASN A 250 -4.42 1.15 -11.14
N THR A 251 -5.16 0.22 -11.76
CA THR A 251 -4.92 -1.22 -11.68
C THR A 251 -5.29 -1.89 -13.00
N SER A 252 -4.56 -2.94 -13.36
CA SER A 252 -4.86 -3.77 -14.53
C SER A 252 -5.94 -4.81 -14.23
N ALA A 253 -6.54 -5.38 -15.27
CA ALA A 253 -7.56 -6.41 -15.09
C ALA A 253 -6.96 -7.70 -14.48
N GLU A 254 -5.71 -8.01 -14.83
CA GLU A 254 -4.93 -9.12 -14.26
C GLU A 254 -4.68 -8.91 -12.76
N GLU A 255 -4.29 -7.70 -12.35
CA GLU A 255 -4.09 -7.35 -10.94
C GLU A 255 -5.39 -7.41 -10.12
N ILE A 256 -6.52 -6.92 -10.68
CA ILE A 256 -7.86 -7.04 -10.06
C ILE A 256 -8.19 -8.51 -9.75
N LEU A 257 -7.91 -9.41 -10.69
CA LEU A 257 -8.20 -10.83 -10.52
C LEU A 257 -7.06 -11.63 -9.87
N SER A 258 -5.92 -11.01 -9.58
CA SER A 258 -4.71 -11.68 -9.09
C SER A 258 -4.25 -12.82 -10.00
N LEU A 259 -4.21 -12.56 -11.31
CA LEU A 259 -3.73 -13.51 -12.31
C LEU A 259 -2.27 -13.22 -12.67
N GLU A 260 -1.49 -14.28 -12.86
CA GLU A 260 -0.14 -14.21 -13.44
C GLU A 260 -0.22 -14.04 -14.97
N ASN A 261 0.89 -13.72 -15.62
CA ASN A 261 0.92 -13.72 -17.09
C ASN A 261 0.66 -15.14 -17.63
N ASN A 262 0.02 -15.25 -18.80
CA ASN A 262 -0.27 -16.52 -19.50
C ASN A 262 -1.27 -17.45 -18.79
N TYR A 263 -2.25 -16.91 -18.08
CA TYR A 263 -3.34 -17.69 -17.49
C TYR A 263 -4.23 -18.35 -18.57
N SER A 264 -4.76 -19.52 -18.24
CA SER A 264 -5.75 -20.25 -19.05
C SER A 264 -7.18 -19.68 -18.84
N PRO A 265 -8.12 -19.94 -19.77
CA PRO A 265 -9.53 -19.58 -19.58
C PRO A 265 -10.17 -20.14 -18.30
N ASN A 266 -9.71 -21.31 -17.86
CA ASN A 266 -10.20 -21.93 -16.63
C ASN A 266 -9.68 -21.19 -15.38
N GLU A 267 -8.42 -20.77 -15.38
CA GLU A 267 -7.84 -19.95 -14.30
C GLU A 267 -8.53 -18.60 -14.21
N LEU A 268 -8.82 -17.95 -15.34
CA LEU A 268 -9.60 -16.70 -15.38
C LEU A 268 -10.98 -16.87 -14.70
N LYS A 269 -11.70 -17.95 -15.04
CA LYS A 269 -13.01 -18.25 -14.45
C LYS A 269 -12.91 -18.50 -12.93
N LYS A 270 -11.90 -19.27 -12.51
CA LYS A 270 -11.63 -19.57 -11.09
C LYS A 270 -11.28 -18.31 -10.30
N ALA A 271 -10.42 -17.45 -10.85
CA ALA A 271 -10.01 -16.19 -10.24
C ALA A 271 -11.21 -15.26 -10.02
N ARG A 272 -12.05 -15.07 -11.04
CA ARG A 272 -13.30 -14.30 -10.91
C ARG A 272 -14.21 -14.87 -9.83
N ALA A 273 -14.44 -16.19 -9.82
CA ALA A 273 -15.29 -16.83 -8.83
C ALA A 273 -14.74 -16.66 -7.40
N ALA A 274 -13.42 -16.77 -7.22
CA ALA A 274 -12.75 -16.55 -5.95
C ALA A 274 -12.92 -15.11 -5.47
N LYS A 275 -12.70 -14.09 -6.33
CA LYS A 275 -12.92 -12.69 -5.95
C LYS A 275 -14.39 -12.38 -5.69
N ALA A 276 -15.31 -12.92 -6.50
CA ALA A 276 -16.74 -12.74 -6.29
C ALA A 276 -17.18 -13.21 -4.90
N LEU A 277 -16.68 -14.36 -4.44
CA LEU A 277 -16.99 -14.87 -3.10
C LEU A 277 -16.51 -13.93 -1.98
N ILE A 278 -15.41 -13.21 -2.20
CA ILE A 278 -14.83 -12.28 -1.21
C ILE A 278 -15.61 -10.97 -1.18
N TYR A 279 -16.02 -10.45 -2.33
CA TYR A 279 -16.59 -9.11 -2.48
C TYR A 279 -18.11 -9.06 -2.62
N HIS A 280 -18.80 -10.22 -2.62
CA HIS A 280 -20.26 -10.25 -2.72
C HIS A 280 -20.91 -9.50 -1.54
N SER A 281 -21.85 -8.59 -1.81
CA SER A 281 -22.53 -7.82 -0.77
C SER A 281 -23.22 -8.72 0.25
N ASP A 282 -23.88 -9.80 -0.19
CA ASP A 282 -24.62 -10.68 0.73
C ASP A 282 -23.70 -11.45 1.70
N ALA A 283 -22.39 -11.51 1.41
CA ALA A 283 -21.43 -12.09 2.34
C ALA A 283 -21.15 -11.17 3.54
N HIS A 284 -21.53 -9.89 3.47
CA HIS A 284 -21.21 -8.87 4.47
C HIS A 284 -22.40 -7.93 4.73
N SER A 285 -22.88 -7.86 5.97
CA SER A 285 -23.95 -6.92 6.35
C SER A 285 -23.42 -5.93 7.38
N PHE A 286 -22.96 -4.76 6.94
CA PHE A 286 -22.35 -3.75 7.81
C PHE A 286 -23.34 -2.73 8.39
N GLY A 287 -24.50 -2.55 7.74
CA GLY A 287 -25.37 -1.40 8.00
C GLY A 287 -24.74 -0.05 7.66
N ASP A 288 -23.60 -0.05 6.96
CA ASP A 288 -22.83 1.12 6.56
C ASP A 288 -22.89 1.25 5.03
N LYS A 289 -23.64 2.24 4.55
CA LYS A 289 -23.87 2.46 3.12
C LYS A 289 -22.59 2.62 2.33
N LEU A 290 -21.57 3.25 2.90
CA LEU A 290 -20.30 3.45 2.21
C LEU A 290 -19.63 2.10 1.94
N LEU A 291 -19.56 1.22 2.95
CA LEU A 291 -18.92 -0.09 2.79
C LEU A 291 -19.68 -0.98 1.79
N ASP A 292 -21.00 -0.94 1.83
CA ASP A 292 -21.85 -1.67 0.88
C ASP A 292 -21.65 -1.16 -0.56
N GLU A 293 -21.54 0.15 -0.75
CA GLU A 293 -21.22 0.78 -2.03
C GLU A 293 -19.82 0.38 -2.52
N LEU A 294 -18.82 0.40 -1.63
CA LEU A 294 -17.46 -0.02 -1.99
C LEU A 294 -17.42 -1.46 -2.48
N LEU A 295 -18.08 -2.39 -1.78
CA LEU A 295 -18.14 -3.80 -2.19
C LEU A 295 -18.84 -3.97 -3.54
N LYS A 296 -19.94 -3.25 -3.78
CA LYS A 296 -20.63 -3.25 -5.09
C LYS A 296 -19.71 -2.75 -6.20
N VAL A 297 -18.99 -1.65 -5.98
CA VAL A 297 -18.02 -1.11 -6.95
C VAL A 297 -16.90 -2.12 -7.21
N ARG A 298 -16.32 -2.74 -6.17
CA ARG A 298 -15.29 -3.78 -6.37
C ARG A 298 -15.83 -4.96 -7.18
N MET A 299 -17.06 -5.39 -6.90
CA MET A 299 -17.69 -6.48 -7.65
C MET A 299 -17.93 -6.13 -9.12
N GLN A 300 -18.31 -4.88 -9.41
CA GLN A 300 -18.42 -4.38 -10.78
C GLN A 300 -17.07 -4.38 -11.49
N GLU A 301 -16.02 -3.90 -10.85
CA GLU A 301 -14.64 -3.93 -11.39
C GLU A 301 -14.17 -5.35 -11.69
N ILE A 302 -14.44 -6.32 -10.79
CA ILE A 302 -14.13 -7.74 -11.00
C ILE A 302 -14.82 -8.28 -12.25
N ASN A 303 -16.09 -7.94 -12.47
CA ASN A 303 -16.82 -8.36 -13.67
C ASN A 303 -16.27 -7.72 -14.95
N VAL A 304 -16.01 -6.41 -14.92
CA VAL A 304 -15.43 -5.68 -16.05
C VAL A 304 -14.04 -6.23 -16.41
N ALA A 305 -13.20 -6.47 -15.41
CA ALA A 305 -11.87 -7.07 -15.60
C ALA A 305 -11.96 -8.46 -16.24
N HIS A 306 -12.86 -9.32 -15.74
CA HIS A 306 -13.07 -10.64 -16.30
C HIS A 306 -13.54 -10.59 -17.76
N ASP A 307 -14.50 -9.72 -18.08
CA ASP A 307 -15.06 -9.62 -19.42
C ASP A 307 -14.03 -9.07 -20.42
N PHE A 308 -13.23 -8.08 -20.00
CA PHE A 308 -12.09 -7.57 -20.75
C PHE A 308 -11.10 -8.70 -21.08
N LEU A 309 -10.58 -9.40 -20.07
CA LEU A 309 -9.59 -10.48 -20.27
C LEU A 309 -10.14 -11.67 -21.06
N LYS A 310 -11.43 -11.97 -20.91
CA LYS A 310 -12.10 -13.02 -21.69
C LYS A 310 -12.21 -12.66 -23.17
N SER A 311 -12.40 -11.39 -23.51
CA SER A 311 -12.39 -10.93 -24.90
C SER A 311 -11.01 -11.05 -25.52
N SER A 312 -9.96 -10.67 -24.79
CA SER A 312 -8.57 -10.72 -25.26
C SER A 312 -8.02 -12.13 -25.51
N ILE A 313 -8.61 -13.19 -24.94
CA ILE A 313 -8.20 -14.59 -25.21
C ILE A 313 -8.82 -15.13 -26.51
N LYS A 314 -9.92 -14.54 -26.98
CA LYS A 314 -10.63 -15.02 -28.18
C LYS A 314 -10.05 -14.48 -29.48
N GLU A 315 -9.28 -13.41 -29.40
CA GLU A 315 -8.54 -12.80 -30.51
C GLU A 315 -7.19 -13.49 -30.69
#